data_AF-A0A9W9YTT5-F1
#
_entry.id   AF-A0A9W9YTT5-F1
#
_cell.length_a   1.000
_cell.length_b   1.000
_cell.length_c   1.000
_cell.angle_alpha   90.00
_cell.angle_beta   90.00
_cell.angle_gamma   90.00
#
_symmetry.space_group_name_H-M   'P 1'
#
loop_
_entity.id
_entity.type
_entity.pdbx_description
1 polymer ?
#
loop_
_entity_poly.entity_id
_entity_poly.type
_entity_poly.pdbx_seq_one_letter_code
_entity_poly.pdbx_strand_id
1 'polypeptide(L)' 'MRVGVLAKGLLLHERLDVDLVVLCHDKPTRMLTDRVADLLPAHLAKVTEEKYEIKVVYEGSCYENHHYH' A
#
# COMPACT_ATOMS: atom_id res chain seq x y z
N MET A 1 3.26 -6.42 3.22
CA MET A 1 3.62 -7.60 2.40
C MET A 1 3.80 -7.14 0.96
N ARG A 2 4.88 -7.58 0.27
CA ARG A 2 5.07 -7.27 -1.16
C ARG A 2 4.08 -8.09 -1.98
N VAL A 3 3.41 -7.47 -2.93
CA VAL A 3 2.51 -8.16 -3.88
C VAL A 3 2.82 -7.70 -5.30
N GLY A 4 2.02 -8.14 -6.28
CA GLY A 4 2.17 -7.69 -7.67
C GLY A 4 3.48 -8.16 -8.32
N VAL A 5 3.97 -7.39 -9.29
CA VAL A 5 5.17 -7.71 -10.08
C VAL A 5 6.44 -7.77 -9.24
N LEU A 6 6.51 -6.98 -8.16
CA LEU A 6 7.60 -6.98 -7.20
C LEU A 6 7.69 -8.33 -6.46
N ALA A 7 6.56 -8.91 -6.05
CA ALA A 7 6.55 -10.23 -5.41
C ALA A 7 6.94 -11.36 -6.36
N LYS A 8 6.71 -11.20 -7.66
CA LYS A 8 7.02 -12.20 -8.69
C LYS A 8 8.47 -12.12 -9.20
N GLY A 9 9.25 -11.12 -8.77
CA GLY A 9 10.61 -10.91 -9.26
C GLY A 9 10.66 -10.51 -10.74
N LEU A 10 9.57 -9.95 -11.28
CA LEU A 10 9.43 -9.58 -12.69
C LEU A 10 9.60 -8.08 -12.92
N LEU A 11 10.33 -7.38 -12.04
CA LEU A 11 10.62 -5.96 -12.23
C LEU A 11 11.56 -5.80 -13.43
N LEU A 12 11.06 -5.11 -14.45
CA LEU A 12 11.87 -4.68 -15.58
C LEU A 12 12.67 -3.43 -15.16
N HIS A 13 13.83 -3.24 -15.78
CA HIS A 13 14.58 -1.98 -15.64
C HIS A 13 13.63 -0.80 -15.96
N GLU A 14 13.67 0.25 -15.13
CA GLU A 14 12.85 1.49 -15.23
C GLU A 14 11.40 1.41 -14.72
N ARG A 15 10.89 0.26 -14.27
CA ARG A 15 9.60 0.18 -13.56
C ARG A 15 9.78 0.51 -12.07
N LEU A 16 9.23 1.66 -11.65
CA LEU A 16 9.25 2.15 -10.26
C LEU A 16 7.90 1.96 -9.54
N ASP A 17 6.93 1.32 -10.18
CA ASP A 17 5.65 0.97 -9.61
C ASP A 17 5.79 -0.25 -8.68
N VAL A 18 5.47 -0.04 -7.40
CA VAL A 18 5.52 -1.08 -6.39
C VAL A 18 4.18 -1.18 -5.67
N ASP A 19 3.69 -2.41 -5.55
CA ASP A 19 2.44 -2.70 -4.84
C ASP A 19 2.74 -3.31 -3.47
N LEU A 20 2.10 -2.76 -2.44
CA LEU A 20 2.20 -3.21 -1.07
C LEU A 20 0.81 -3.45 -0.50
N VAL A 21 0.63 -4.58 0.18
CA VAL A 21 -0.58 -4.87 0.97
C VAL A 21 -0.25 -4.77 2.45
N VAL A 22 -1.09 -4.04 3.18
CA VAL A 22 -1.05 -3.97 4.65
C VAL A 22 -2.10 -4.92 5.19
N LEU A 23 -1.64 -5.92 5.93
CA LEU A 23 -2.53 -6.87 6.59
C LEU A 23 -2.96 -6.29 7.94
N CYS A 24 -4.27 -6.27 8.18
CA CYS A 24 -4.87 -5.89 9.44
C CYS A 24 -5.41 -7.14 10.13
N HIS A 25 -5.37 -7.18 11.46
CA HIS A 25 -5.99 -8.27 12.22
C HIS A 25 -7.51 -8.26 12.02
N ASP A 26 -8.12 -7.07 12.11
CA ASP A 26 -9.55 -6.85 11.92
C ASP A 26 -9.84 -6.19 10.56
N LYS A 27 -11.11 -6.24 10.14
CA LYS A 27 -11.54 -5.62 8.88
C LYS A 27 -11.14 -4.14 8.87
N PRO A 28 -10.35 -3.69 7.87
CA PRO A 28 -9.92 -2.30 7.81
C PRO A 28 -11.16 -1.41 7.67
N THR A 29 -11.27 -0.44 8.57
CA THR A 29 -12.32 0.58 8.53
C THR A 29 -11.79 1.81 7.82
N ARG A 30 -12.69 2.63 7.29
CA ARG A 30 -12.33 3.91 6.67
C ARG A 30 -11.42 4.76 7.56
N MET A 31 -11.72 4.79 8.86
CA MET A 31 -10.92 5.51 9.86
C MET A 31 -9.47 5.03 9.95
N LEU A 32 -9.23 3.73 9.78
CA LEU A 32 -7.87 3.19 9.80
C LEU A 32 -7.09 3.66 8.57
N THR A 33 -7.74 3.64 7.39
CA THR A 33 -7.14 4.14 6.14
C THR A 33 -6.80 5.63 6.25
N ASP A 34 -7.71 6.43 6.78
CA ASP A 34 -7.50 7.88 6.99
C ASP A 34 -6.30 8.12 7.92
N ARG A 35 -6.25 7.40 9.05
CA ARG A 35 -5.14 7.49 10.00
C ARG A 35 -3.80 7.10 9.38
N VAL A 36 -3.78 6.07 8.53
CA VAL A 36 -2.56 5.68 7.82
C VAL A 36 -2.15 6.77 6.84
N ALA A 37 -3.08 7.33 6.08
CA ALA A 37 -2.82 8.40 5.13
C ALA A 37 -2.25 9.66 5.80
N ASP A 38 -2.75 10.00 6.99
CA ASP A 38 -2.27 11.15 7.78
C ASP A 38 -0.86 10.93 8.35
N LEU A 39 -0.57 9.70 8.80
CA LEU A 39 0.71 9.38 9.43
C LEU A 39 1.82 9.07 8.41
N LEU A 40 1.48 8.55 7.24
CA LEU A 40 2.44 8.12 6.23
C LEU A 40 3.43 9.22 5.79
N PRO A 41 3.02 10.46 5.46
CA PRO A 41 3.96 11.47 5.00
C PRO A 41 4.97 11.87 6.09
N ALA A 42 4.53 11.94 7.35
CA ALA A 42 5.41 12.22 8.48
C ALA A 42 6.44 11.10 8.73
N HIS A 43 6.12 9.86 8.39
CA HIS A 43 7.05 8.74 8.48
C HIS A 43 7.99 8.68 7.28
N LEU A 44 7.52 8.98 6.07
CA LEU A 44 8.34 9.06 4.86
C LEU A 44 9.42 10.13 4.98
N ALA A 45 9.08 11.30 5.53
CA ALA A 45 10.03 12.40 5.75
C ALA A 45 11.19 12.05 6.71
N LYS A 46 11.08 10.97 7.50
CA LYS A 46 12.17 10.48 8.36
C LYS A 46 13.15 9.56 7.63
N VAL A 47 12.75 9.01 6.49
CA VAL A 47 13.52 8.00 5.74
C VAL A 47 14.13 8.62 4.48
N THR A 48 13.47 9.63 3.90
CA THR A 48 13.89 10.27 2.65
C THR A 48 13.42 11.72 2.58
N GLU A 49 14.16 12.55 1.85
CA GLU A 49 13.81 13.96 1.56
C GLU A 49 12.92 14.11 0.32
N GLU A 50 12.62 12.99 -0.37
CA GLU A 50 11.76 12.99 -1.55
C GLU A 50 10.31 13.34 -1.21
N LYS A 51 9.67 14.07 -2.12
CA LYS A 51 8.26 14.47 -1.99
C LYS A 51 7.37 13.42 -2.66
N TYR A 52 6.47 12.84 -1.88
CA TYR A 52 5.48 11.88 -2.36
C TYR A 52 4.09 12.50 -2.35
N GLU A 53 3.33 12.31 -3.43
CA GLU A 53 1.90 12.63 -3.48
C GLU A 53 1.10 11.47 -2.90
N ILE A 54 0.24 11.74 -1.92
CA ILE A 54 -0.58 10.72 -1.26
C ILE A 54 -2.01 10.86 -1.73
N LYS A 55 -2.56 9.80 -2.31
CA LYS A 55 -3.97 9.71 -2.76
C LYS A 55 -4.65 8.57 -2.01
N VAL A 56 -5.74 8.90 -1.31
CA VAL A 56 -6.57 7.91 -0.61
C VAL A 56 -7.75 7.54 -1.50
N VAL A 57 -7.93 6.25 -1.75
CA VAL A 57 -9.05 5.71 -2.52
C VAL A 57 -9.79 4.70 -1.64
N TYR A 58 -11.11 4.86 -1.52
CA TYR A 58 -11.94 4.02 -0.66
C TYR A 58 -12.64 2.87 -1.42
N GLU A 59 -12.77 2.99 -2.74
CA GLU A 59 -13.36 1.94 -3.59
C GLU A 59 -12.37 0.76 -3.74
N GLY A 60 -12.81 -0.46 -3.38
CA GLY A 60 -12.00 -1.68 -3.53
C GLY A 60 -11.00 -1.99 -2.41
N SER A 61 -11.01 -1.25 -1.29
CA SER A 61 -10.07 -1.44 -0.16
C SER A 61 -10.15 -2.81 0.56
N CYS A 62 -11.13 -3.63 0.20
CA CYS A 62 -11.26 -5.01 0.66
C CYS A 62 -11.37 -5.92 -0.58
N TYR A 63 -10.26 -6.27 -1.22
CA TYR A 63 -10.23 -7.55 -1.91
C TYR A 63 -10.30 -8.60 -0.82
N GLU A 64 -11.48 -9.15 -0.54
CA GLU A 64 -11.57 -10.42 0.16
C GLU A 64 -10.65 -11.38 -0.59
N ASN A 65 -9.76 -12.05 0.13
CA ASN A 65 -8.99 -13.16 -0.41
C ASN A 65 -10.00 -14.24 -0.83
N HIS A 66 -10.61 -14.08 -2.01
CA HIS A 66 -11.38 -15.12 -2.64
C HIS A 66 -10.38 -16.22 -2.99
N HIS A 67 -10.38 -17.24 -2.13
CA HIS A 67 -10.05 -18.62 -2.41
C HIS A 67 -9.17 -18.84 -3.64
N TYR A 68 -7.85 -18.92 -3.42
CA TYR A 68 -7.03 -19.78 -4.25
C TYR A 68 -7.22 -21.22 -3.73
N HIS A 69 -8.14 -21.94 -4.37
CA HIS A 69 -8.12 -23.41 -4.42
C HIS A 69 -7.28 -23.85 -5.61
#